data_AF-A0A183H3F4-F1
#
_entry.id   AF-A0A183H3F4-F1
#
_cell.length_a   1.000
_cell.length_b   1.000
_cell.length_c   1.000
_cell.angle_alpha   90.00
_cell.angle_beta   90.00
_cell.angle_gamma   90.00
#
_symmetry.space_group_name_H-M   'P 1'
#
loop_
_entity.id
_entity.type
_entity.pdbx_description
1 polymer ?
#
loop_
_entity_poly.entity_id
_entity_poly.type
_entity_poly.pdbx_seq_one_letter_code
_entity_poly.pdbx_strand_id
1 'polypeptide(L)'
;MEEVIKDHFKKVFVPSWFTVDLKSGMLQITLDESDFFSAWVSAKDAGFPNSQNDTKINYGGMLLRALFEHWSRSFSDVDEESPTHRFNSVPCHTPLILCESTGRPIFRLIVRDAAHETESQMLSDFVPPWVLDVVERNQLPKFNKMPFFLLPHPSLGIKTPKKDRLSATEMLQVRKVMEHVYEKILNVNDANYSENGIPSAAQMLPPSLQANIEERIELYCQDQKLDPEMDLRTVKHFIWKQGGDLILYYRPIR
;
A
#
# COMPACT_ATOMS: atom_id res chain seq x y z
N MET A 1 30.83 -1.68 2.95
CA MET A 1 29.76 -0.77 2.49
C MET A 1 28.83 -1.48 1.51
N GLU A 2 29.35 -2.14 0.47
CA GLU A 2 28.53 -2.93 -0.46
C GLU A 2 27.79 -4.11 0.19
N GLU A 3 28.43 -4.84 1.11
CA GLU A 3 27.76 -5.91 1.89
C GLU A 3 26.61 -5.37 2.74
N VAL A 4 26.83 -4.25 3.44
CA VAL A 4 25.80 -3.58 4.24
C VAL A 4 24.64 -3.10 3.36
N ILE A 5 24.93 -2.53 2.17
CA ILE A 5 23.88 -2.15 1.21
C ILE A 5 23.11 -3.39 0.79
N LYS A 6 23.77 -4.49 0.46
CA LYS A 6 23.13 -5.73 0.04
C LYS A 6 22.24 -6.33 1.14
N ASP A 7 22.66 -6.27 2.40
CA ASP A 7 21.93 -6.83 3.54
C ASP A 7 20.71 -5.98 3.93
N HIS A 8 20.73 -4.67 3.62
CA HIS A 8 19.64 -3.75 3.97
C HIS A 8 18.82 -3.29 2.76
N PHE A 9 19.22 -3.63 1.55
CA PHE A 9 18.50 -3.24 0.34
C PHE A 9 17.21 -4.04 0.22
N LYS A 10 16.08 -3.33 0.34
CA LYS A 10 14.77 -3.86 0.00
C LYS A 10 14.31 -3.24 -1.32
N LYS A 11 14.00 -4.08 -2.30
CA LYS A 11 13.35 -3.62 -3.53
C LYS A 11 11.88 -3.36 -3.22
N VAL A 12 11.48 -2.10 -3.16
CA VAL A 12 10.11 -1.66 -2.85
C VAL A 12 9.63 -0.67 -3.90
N PHE A 13 8.37 -0.79 -4.32
CA PHE A 13 7.69 0.21 -5.12
C PHE A 13 6.61 0.90 -4.29
N VAL A 14 6.68 2.23 -4.25
CA VAL A 14 5.60 3.07 -3.71
C VAL A 14 5.12 3.95 -4.88
N PRO A 15 3.81 3.98 -5.16
CA PRO A 15 3.25 4.88 -6.16
C PRO A 15 3.63 6.35 -5.91
N SER A 16 3.79 7.12 -6.98
CA SER A 16 3.93 8.57 -6.87
C SER A 16 2.65 9.16 -6.29
N TRP A 17 2.79 10.07 -5.34
CA TRP A 17 1.67 10.70 -4.63
C TRP A 17 1.84 12.22 -4.46
N PHE A 18 2.88 12.76 -5.09
CA PHE A 18 3.15 14.19 -5.18
C PHE A 18 4.03 14.45 -6.40
N THR A 19 4.06 15.70 -6.84
CA THR A 19 5.02 16.19 -7.83
C THR A 19 5.89 17.27 -7.22
N VAL A 20 7.09 17.43 -7.77
CA VAL A 20 8.08 18.42 -7.31
C VAL A 20 8.40 19.37 -8.44
N ASP A 21 8.39 20.67 -8.15
CA ASP A 21 8.95 21.68 -9.03
C ASP A 21 9.96 22.57 -8.31
N LEU A 22 10.84 23.20 -9.10
CA LEU A 22 11.97 24.02 -8.64
C LEU A 22 11.94 25.42 -9.25
N LYS A 23 10.79 25.86 -9.81
CA LYS A 23 10.72 27.08 -10.62
C LYS A 23 11.07 28.34 -9.84
N SER A 24 10.82 28.34 -8.53
CA SER A 24 11.13 29.44 -7.61
C SER A 24 12.54 29.39 -7.02
N GLY A 25 13.34 28.36 -7.36
CA GLY A 25 14.61 28.07 -6.69
C GLY A 25 14.46 27.37 -5.33
N MET A 26 13.23 27.03 -4.93
CA MET A 26 12.91 26.25 -3.74
C MET A 26 12.12 25.00 -4.13
N LEU A 27 12.15 23.97 -3.27
CA LEU A 27 11.31 22.79 -3.43
C LEU A 27 9.84 23.17 -3.25
N GLN A 28 9.06 23.00 -4.29
CA GLN A 28 7.61 23.14 -4.27
C GLN A 28 6.97 21.77 -4.51
N ILE A 29 6.14 21.34 -3.56
CA ILE A 29 5.43 20.06 -3.60
C ILE A 29 4.00 20.35 -4.03
N THR A 30 3.53 19.68 -5.09
CA THR A 30 2.15 19.80 -5.58
C THR A 30 1.42 18.48 -5.36
N LEU A 31 0.21 18.58 -4.82
CA LEU A 31 -0.66 17.46 -4.44
C LEU A 31 -1.89 17.48 -5.36
N ASP A 32 -2.20 16.35 -5.99
CA ASP A 32 -3.32 16.23 -6.93
C ASP A 32 -4.25 15.06 -6.56
N GLU A 33 -5.56 15.25 -6.69
CA GLU A 33 -6.56 14.25 -6.29
C GLU A 33 -6.35 12.88 -6.96
N SER A 34 -5.80 12.86 -8.18
CA SER A 34 -5.67 11.63 -8.97
C SER A 34 -4.70 10.61 -8.38
N ASP A 35 -3.63 11.05 -7.72
CA ASP A 35 -2.56 10.18 -7.22
C ASP A 35 -2.21 10.37 -5.75
N PHE A 36 -2.70 11.44 -5.11
CA PHE A 36 -2.27 11.84 -3.76
C PHE A 36 -2.45 10.76 -2.69
N PHE A 37 -3.49 9.94 -2.78
CA PHE A 37 -3.75 8.88 -1.81
C PHE A 37 -3.20 7.50 -2.22
N SER A 38 -2.41 7.42 -3.28
CA SER A 38 -1.90 6.14 -3.81
C SER A 38 -0.81 5.50 -2.95
N ALA A 39 -0.10 6.29 -2.14
CA ALA A 39 1.04 5.84 -1.33
C ALA A 39 0.64 5.21 0.01
N TRP A 40 0.06 4.02 -0.06
CA TRP A 40 -0.12 3.16 1.11
C TRP A 40 1.15 2.38 1.42
N VAL A 41 1.56 2.32 2.69
CA VAL A 41 2.79 1.62 3.11
C VAL A 41 2.53 0.89 4.42
N SER A 42 3.23 -0.22 4.68
CA SER A 42 3.19 -0.82 6.01
C SER A 42 3.83 0.13 7.03
N ALA A 43 3.28 0.22 8.24
CA ALA A 43 3.86 1.04 9.29
C ALA A 43 5.30 0.61 9.61
N LYS A 44 5.60 -0.70 9.50
CA LYS A 44 6.94 -1.27 9.67
C LYS A 44 7.93 -0.72 8.63
N ASP A 45 7.58 -0.73 7.35
CA ASP A 45 8.47 -0.25 6.28
C ASP A 45 8.63 1.28 6.31
N ALA A 46 7.65 1.99 6.86
CA ALA A 46 7.74 3.42 7.10
C ALA A 46 8.54 3.80 8.36
N GLY A 47 9.12 2.82 9.07
CA GLY A 47 9.98 3.05 10.23
C GLY A 47 9.23 3.22 11.56
N PHE A 48 7.99 2.73 11.66
CA PHE A 48 7.23 2.73 12.92
C PHE A 48 7.24 1.33 13.59
N PRO A 49 8.13 1.10 14.58
CA PRO A 49 8.46 -0.25 15.07
C PRO A 49 7.40 -0.93 15.94
N ASN A 50 6.45 -0.18 16.53
CA ASN A 50 5.49 -0.69 17.54
C ASN A 50 4.17 -1.20 16.95
N SER A 51 4.15 -1.60 15.69
CA SER A 51 2.94 -2.09 15.03
C SER A 51 2.92 -3.62 15.14
N GLN A 52 2.27 -4.17 16.18
CA GLN A 52 2.09 -5.63 16.29
C GLN A 52 1.26 -6.20 15.13
N ASN A 53 0.47 -5.34 14.48
CA ASN A 53 -0.32 -5.67 13.30
C ASN A 53 0.34 -5.11 12.02
N ASP A 54 0.02 -5.71 10.86
CA ASP A 54 0.35 -5.20 9.52
C ASP A 54 -0.47 -3.94 9.18
N THR A 55 -0.45 -2.96 10.10
CA THR A 55 -1.13 -1.69 9.99
C THR A 55 -0.60 -0.94 8.78
N LYS A 56 -1.51 -0.53 7.91
CA LYS A 56 -1.18 0.28 6.73
C LYS A 56 -1.36 1.75 7.08
N ILE A 57 -0.43 2.56 6.62
CA ILE A 57 -0.48 4.02 6.72
C ILE A 57 -0.59 4.64 5.33
N ASN A 58 -1.06 5.87 5.24
CA ASN A 58 -1.16 6.62 3.98
C ASN A 58 -0.37 7.93 4.07
N TYR A 59 0.71 8.06 3.30
CA TYR A 59 1.58 9.25 3.37
C TYR A 59 0.86 10.55 2.99
N GLY A 60 0.01 10.51 1.96
CA GLY A 60 -0.80 11.66 1.56
C GLY A 60 -1.73 12.11 2.70
N GLY A 61 -2.52 11.18 3.23
CA GLY A 61 -3.41 11.46 4.36
C GLY A 61 -2.66 12.04 5.56
N MET A 62 -1.51 11.48 5.93
CA MET A 62 -0.66 12.00 7.01
C MET A 62 -0.18 13.43 6.72
N LEU A 63 0.21 13.74 5.48
CA LEU A 63 0.63 15.07 5.10
C LEU A 63 -0.53 16.08 5.17
N LEU A 64 -1.74 15.73 4.76
CA LEU A 64 -2.91 16.61 4.94
C LEU A 64 -3.17 16.92 6.40
N ARG A 65 -3.12 15.89 7.27
CA ARG A 65 -3.27 16.09 8.72
C ARG A 65 -2.27 17.12 9.25
N ALA A 66 -1.01 17.01 8.83
CA ALA A 66 0.03 17.93 9.22
C ALA A 66 -0.17 19.35 8.66
N LEU A 67 -0.54 19.48 7.37
CA LEU A 67 -0.73 20.78 6.72
C LEU A 67 -1.92 21.57 7.28
N PHE A 68 -2.95 20.87 7.76
CA PHE A 68 -4.18 21.46 8.30
C PHE A 68 -4.26 21.38 9.84
N GLU A 69 -3.18 21.01 10.52
CA GLU A 69 -3.15 20.76 11.97
C GLU A 69 -3.71 21.93 12.80
N HIS A 70 -3.46 23.17 12.39
CA HIS A 70 -3.92 24.37 13.10
C HIS A 70 -5.29 24.89 12.64
N TRP A 71 -5.91 24.27 11.64
CA TRP A 71 -7.23 24.69 11.19
C TRP A 71 -8.31 24.23 12.18
N SER A 72 -9.19 25.13 12.60
CA SER A 72 -10.18 24.89 13.66
C SER A 72 -11.20 23.78 13.36
N ARG A 73 -11.41 23.47 12.06
CA ARG A 73 -12.30 22.40 11.61
C ARG A 73 -11.61 21.05 11.43
N SER A 74 -10.31 21.00 11.62
CA SER A 74 -9.56 19.75 11.53
C SER A 74 -10.01 18.79 12.62
N PHE A 75 -10.29 17.56 12.20
CA PHE A 75 -10.72 16.49 13.07
C PHE A 75 -9.60 16.16 14.08
N SER A 76 -9.90 16.32 15.38
CA SER A 76 -8.93 16.16 16.48
C SER A 76 -8.73 14.71 16.93
N ASP A 77 -9.76 13.87 16.78
CA ASP A 77 -9.85 12.59 17.49
C ASP A 77 -9.43 11.41 16.60
N VAL A 78 -8.20 11.43 16.13
CA VAL A 78 -7.69 10.35 15.26
C VAL A 78 -7.33 9.13 16.11
N ASP A 79 -8.07 8.02 15.96
CA ASP A 79 -7.77 6.74 16.62
C ASP A 79 -6.30 6.33 16.45
N GLU A 80 -5.66 5.74 17.48
CA GLU A 80 -4.26 5.30 17.42
C GLU A 80 -3.97 4.29 16.29
N GLU A 81 -4.99 3.53 15.89
CA GLU A 81 -4.93 2.57 14.79
C GLU A 81 -5.19 3.19 13.41
N SER A 82 -5.55 4.48 13.34
CA SER A 82 -5.82 5.16 12.07
C SER A 82 -4.59 5.17 11.17
N PRO A 83 -4.75 4.93 9.86
CA PRO A 83 -3.66 5.03 8.88
C PRO A 83 -2.99 6.41 8.79
N THR A 84 -3.58 7.43 9.43
CA THR A 84 -3.04 8.79 9.47
C THR A 84 -2.55 9.23 10.86
N HIS A 85 -2.74 8.44 11.91
CA HIS A 85 -2.50 8.89 13.30
C HIS A 85 -1.06 9.36 13.55
N ARG A 86 -0.08 8.68 12.95
CA ARG A 86 1.34 8.86 13.26
C ARG A 86 2.02 9.98 12.43
N PHE A 87 1.29 11.04 12.08
CA PHE A 87 1.86 12.12 11.28
C PHE A 87 2.83 12.97 12.10
N ASN A 88 3.83 13.54 11.43
CA ASN A 88 4.69 14.56 12.01
C ASN A 88 4.18 15.93 11.58
N SER A 89 4.14 16.89 12.50
CA SER A 89 3.83 18.28 12.17
C SER A 89 4.80 18.83 11.14
N VAL A 90 4.28 19.61 10.19
CA VAL A 90 5.13 20.41 9.30
C VAL A 90 5.65 21.64 10.04
N PRO A 91 6.77 22.25 9.62
CA PRO A 91 7.21 23.51 10.20
C PRO A 91 6.10 24.56 10.13
N CYS A 92 5.85 25.27 11.23
CA CYS A 92 4.77 26.26 11.35
C CYS A 92 4.80 27.38 10.29
N HIS A 93 5.98 27.65 9.70
CA HIS A 93 6.17 28.66 8.66
C HIS A 93 6.00 28.11 7.23
N THR A 94 5.58 26.86 7.07
CA THR A 94 5.35 26.23 5.76
C THR A 94 4.25 26.97 5.01
N PRO A 95 4.49 27.47 3.79
CA PRO A 95 3.45 28.02 2.95
C PRO A 95 2.53 26.93 2.40
N LEU A 96 1.22 27.14 2.48
CA LEU A 96 0.20 26.33 1.84
C LEU A 96 -0.48 27.17 0.75
N ILE A 97 -0.64 26.61 -0.44
CA ILE A 97 -1.27 27.30 -1.59
C ILE A 97 -2.38 26.39 -2.12
N LEU A 98 -3.59 26.94 -2.21
CA LEU A 98 -4.72 26.32 -2.88
C LEU A 98 -4.75 26.82 -4.33
N CYS A 99 -4.88 25.92 -5.28
CA CYS A 99 -4.89 26.23 -6.70
C CYS A 99 -6.11 25.61 -7.40
N GLU A 100 -6.55 26.24 -8.48
CA GLU A 100 -7.44 25.60 -9.46
C GLU A 100 -6.70 24.48 -10.20
N SER A 101 -7.45 23.60 -10.88
CA SER A 101 -6.89 22.55 -11.75
C SER A 101 -6.03 23.09 -12.91
N THR A 102 -6.19 24.37 -13.25
CA THR A 102 -5.37 25.09 -14.24
C THR A 102 -3.99 25.49 -13.70
N GLY A 103 -3.75 25.30 -12.40
CA GLY A 103 -2.55 25.75 -11.69
C GLY A 103 -2.61 27.21 -11.21
N ARG A 104 -3.75 27.88 -11.41
CA ARG A 104 -3.95 29.26 -10.92
C ARG A 104 -4.08 29.29 -9.39
N PRO A 105 -3.25 30.06 -8.66
CA PRO A 105 -3.40 30.21 -7.22
C PRO A 105 -4.72 30.91 -6.86
N ILE A 106 -5.44 30.35 -5.89
CA ILE A 106 -6.69 30.88 -5.32
C ILE A 106 -6.40 31.57 -3.99
N PHE A 107 -5.72 30.84 -3.10
CA PHE A 107 -5.47 31.29 -1.74
C PHE A 107 -4.10 30.79 -1.27
N ARG A 108 -3.38 31.64 -0.52
CA ARG A 108 -2.09 31.30 0.09
C ARG A 108 -2.13 31.69 1.55
N LEU A 109 -1.69 30.78 2.40
CA LEU A 109 -1.50 31.02 3.84
C LEU A 109 -0.20 30.40 4.33
N ILE A 110 0.15 30.73 5.57
CA ILE A 110 1.16 30.02 6.35
C ILE A 110 0.42 29.07 7.31
N VAL A 111 0.88 27.82 7.43
CA VAL A 111 0.17 26.76 8.17
C VAL A 111 -0.23 27.17 9.60
N ARG A 112 0.63 27.90 10.34
CA ARG A 112 0.31 28.36 11.70
C ARG A 112 -0.85 29.37 11.79
N ASP A 113 -1.12 30.08 10.70
CA ASP A 113 -2.13 31.13 10.67
C ASP A 113 -3.52 30.57 10.32
N ALA A 114 -3.64 29.26 10.07
CA ALA A 114 -4.88 28.60 9.65
C ALA A 114 -6.05 28.71 10.65
N ALA A 115 -5.78 29.04 11.92
CA ALA A 115 -6.78 29.25 12.96
C ALA A 115 -7.40 30.65 12.93
N HIS A 116 -6.77 31.63 12.28
CA HIS A 116 -7.25 33.00 12.23
C HIS A 116 -8.56 33.09 11.45
N GLU A 117 -9.42 34.05 11.81
CA GLU A 117 -10.79 34.15 11.29
C GLU A 117 -10.83 34.24 9.76
N THR A 118 -9.96 35.07 9.16
CA THR A 118 -9.92 35.27 7.71
C THR A 118 -9.42 34.02 7.00
N GLU A 119 -8.31 33.44 7.45
CA GLU A 119 -7.71 32.24 6.89
C GLU A 119 -8.66 31.04 7.01
N SER A 120 -9.27 30.85 8.17
CA SER A 120 -10.22 29.76 8.42
C SER A 120 -11.47 29.87 7.53
N GLN A 121 -11.96 31.08 7.28
CA GLN A 121 -13.08 31.30 6.35
C GLN A 121 -12.65 30.97 4.91
N MET A 122 -11.49 31.44 4.47
CA MET A 122 -10.94 31.13 3.14
C MET A 122 -10.71 29.62 2.94
N LEU A 123 -10.22 28.92 3.96
CA LEU A 123 -10.09 27.46 3.93
C LEU A 123 -11.46 26.78 3.79
N SER A 124 -12.48 27.23 4.53
CA SER A 124 -13.84 26.70 4.41
C SER A 124 -14.42 26.88 3.00
N ASP A 125 -14.05 27.96 2.31
CA ASP A 125 -14.65 28.30 1.00
C ASP A 125 -13.93 27.62 -0.17
N PHE A 126 -12.63 27.34 -0.04
CA PHE A 126 -11.78 26.94 -1.18
C PHE A 126 -11.08 25.59 -1.04
N VAL A 127 -11.08 24.96 0.14
CA VAL A 127 -10.44 23.64 0.30
C VAL A 127 -11.23 22.58 -0.51
N PRO A 128 -10.56 21.77 -1.35
CA PRO A 128 -11.23 20.77 -2.17
C PRO A 128 -11.93 19.68 -1.33
N PRO A 129 -13.06 19.11 -1.82
CA PRO A 129 -13.79 18.06 -1.11
C PRO A 129 -12.94 16.85 -0.70
N TRP A 130 -12.03 16.39 -1.55
CA TRP A 130 -11.15 15.26 -1.25
C TRP A 130 -10.20 15.52 -0.06
N VAL A 131 -9.85 16.79 0.19
CA VAL A 131 -9.10 17.20 1.38
C VAL A 131 -10.02 17.20 2.60
N LEU A 132 -11.23 17.76 2.47
CA LEU A 132 -12.22 17.82 3.56
C LEU A 132 -12.62 16.43 4.06
N ASP A 133 -12.75 15.47 3.15
CA ASP A 133 -13.04 14.07 3.50
C ASP A 133 -12.02 13.52 4.49
N VAL A 134 -10.74 13.80 4.29
CA VAL A 134 -9.70 13.40 5.23
C VAL A 134 -9.70 14.30 6.46
N VAL A 135 -9.55 15.61 6.26
CA VAL A 135 -9.24 16.57 7.32
C VAL A 135 -10.41 16.76 8.28
N GLU A 136 -11.63 16.95 7.78
CA GLU A 136 -12.82 17.19 8.62
C GLU A 136 -13.58 15.89 8.94
N ARG A 137 -13.65 14.95 7.98
CA ARG A 137 -14.55 13.77 8.11
C ARG A 137 -13.84 12.49 8.52
N ASN A 138 -12.51 12.49 8.59
CA ASN A 138 -11.70 11.29 8.88
C ASN A 138 -11.99 10.11 7.94
N GLN A 139 -12.23 10.40 6.66
CA GLN A 139 -12.52 9.43 5.62
C GLN A 139 -11.34 9.34 4.65
N LEU A 140 -10.61 8.23 4.73
CA LEU A 140 -9.59 7.89 3.75
C LEU A 140 -10.18 7.07 2.60
N PRO A 141 -9.62 7.16 1.38
CA PRO A 141 -10.03 6.30 0.28
C PRO A 141 -9.70 4.84 0.57
N LYS A 142 -10.42 3.94 -0.09
CA LYS A 142 -10.23 2.49 0.06
C LYS A 142 -9.00 2.01 -0.71
N PHE A 143 -8.43 0.89 -0.27
CA PHE A 143 -7.32 0.23 -0.97
C PHE A 143 -7.68 -0.16 -2.40
N ASN A 144 -6.77 0.10 -3.33
CA ASN A 144 -6.86 -0.42 -4.68
C ASN A 144 -6.67 -1.94 -4.67
N LYS A 145 -7.58 -2.63 -5.35
CA LYS A 145 -7.41 -4.05 -5.65
C LYS A 145 -6.79 -4.22 -7.03
N MET A 146 -5.90 -5.19 -7.14
CA MET A 146 -5.26 -5.56 -8.38
C MET A 146 -5.63 -7.01 -8.75
N PRO A 147 -6.12 -7.25 -9.97
CA PRO A 147 -6.29 -8.60 -10.48
C PRO A 147 -4.94 -9.22 -10.84
N PHE A 148 -4.83 -10.52 -10.60
CA PHE A 148 -3.67 -11.33 -11.02
C PHE A 148 -4.11 -12.76 -11.32
N PHE A 149 -3.30 -13.48 -12.09
CA PHE A 149 -3.46 -14.89 -12.38
C PHE A 149 -2.47 -15.71 -11.59
N LEU A 150 -2.91 -16.88 -11.15
CA LEU A 150 -2.09 -17.86 -10.45
C LEU A 150 -2.08 -19.17 -11.25
N LEU A 151 -0.90 -19.65 -11.60
CA LEU A 151 -0.68 -20.81 -12.47
C LEU A 151 0.37 -21.75 -11.87
N PRO A 152 0.29 -23.07 -12.11
CA PRO A 152 1.39 -23.97 -11.81
C PRO A 152 2.61 -23.63 -12.70
N HIS A 153 3.80 -23.73 -12.13
CA HIS A 153 5.03 -23.50 -12.86
C HIS A 153 5.20 -24.52 -14.00
N PRO A 154 5.68 -24.12 -15.20
CA PRO A 154 5.82 -25.03 -16.36
C PRO A 154 6.62 -26.30 -16.08
N SER A 155 7.59 -26.24 -15.16
CA SER A 155 8.38 -27.40 -14.74
C SER A 155 7.56 -28.54 -14.10
N LEU A 156 6.31 -28.28 -13.71
CA LEU A 156 5.42 -29.31 -13.16
C LEU A 156 4.76 -30.18 -14.26
N GLY A 157 4.90 -29.82 -15.54
CA GLY A 157 4.42 -30.64 -16.66
C GLY A 157 2.89 -30.73 -16.78
N ILE A 158 2.14 -29.82 -16.17
CA ILE A 158 0.67 -29.81 -16.20
C ILE A 158 0.20 -29.31 -17.58
N LYS A 159 -0.43 -30.19 -18.37
CA LYS A 159 -0.81 -29.92 -19.77
C LYS A 159 -1.92 -28.89 -19.94
N THR A 160 -2.87 -28.84 -19.01
CA THR A 160 -4.01 -27.89 -19.02
C THR A 160 -4.16 -27.26 -17.65
N PRO A 161 -3.30 -26.28 -17.31
CA PRO A 161 -3.36 -25.65 -16.01
C PRO A 161 -4.65 -24.82 -15.87
N LYS A 162 -5.34 -24.98 -14.73
CA LYS A 162 -6.45 -24.11 -14.38
C LYS A 162 -5.89 -22.70 -14.15
N LYS A 163 -6.42 -21.72 -14.89
CA LYS A 163 -6.04 -20.32 -14.80
C LYS A 163 -6.97 -19.60 -13.83
N ASP A 164 -6.61 -19.62 -12.55
CA ASP A 164 -7.38 -18.92 -11.53
C ASP A 164 -7.08 -17.42 -11.55
N ARG A 165 -8.10 -16.61 -11.81
CA ARG A 165 -8.03 -15.14 -11.72
C ARG A 165 -8.42 -14.72 -10.31
N LEU A 166 -7.47 -14.16 -9.58
CA LEU A 166 -7.64 -13.68 -8.21
C LEU A 166 -7.57 -12.16 -8.18
N SER A 167 -8.05 -11.58 -7.09
CA SER A 167 -7.99 -10.14 -6.84
C SER A 167 -7.68 -9.88 -5.37
N ALA A 168 -6.67 -9.07 -5.12
CA ALA A 168 -6.24 -8.70 -3.77
C ALA A 168 -5.81 -7.24 -3.72
N THR A 169 -5.56 -6.71 -2.53
CA THR A 169 -4.89 -5.41 -2.39
C THR A 169 -3.51 -5.47 -3.07
N GLU A 170 -3.10 -4.37 -3.69
CA GLU A 170 -1.78 -4.26 -4.33
C GLU A 170 -0.60 -4.41 -3.34
N MET A 171 -0.85 -4.21 -2.04
CA MET A 171 0.12 -4.42 -0.96
C MET A 171 0.16 -5.85 -0.41
N LEU A 172 -0.58 -6.78 -1.01
CA LEU A 172 -0.53 -8.18 -0.58
C LEU A 172 0.90 -8.70 -0.76
N GLN A 173 1.48 -9.24 0.31
CA GLN A 173 2.81 -9.83 0.26
C GLN A 173 2.82 -11.13 -0.54
N VAL A 174 3.91 -11.40 -1.23
CA VAL A 174 4.16 -12.65 -1.97
C VAL A 174 4.04 -13.85 -1.00
N ARG A 175 4.53 -13.74 0.23
CA ARG A 175 4.35 -14.74 1.30
C ARG A 175 2.88 -15.15 1.50
N LYS A 176 1.95 -14.18 1.50
CA LYS A 176 0.51 -14.47 1.64
C LYS A 176 -0.07 -15.20 0.43
N VAL A 177 0.48 -14.99 -0.76
CA VAL A 177 0.11 -15.76 -1.95
C VAL A 177 0.65 -17.20 -1.84
N MET A 178 1.85 -17.41 -1.29
CA MET A 178 2.40 -18.75 -1.04
C MET A 178 1.53 -19.54 -0.05
N GLU A 179 1.12 -18.90 1.05
CA GLU A 179 0.17 -19.49 2.02
C GLU A 179 -1.13 -19.91 1.33
N HIS A 180 -1.68 -19.04 0.48
CA HIS A 180 -2.89 -19.35 -0.29
C HIS A 180 -2.73 -20.56 -1.23
N VAL A 181 -1.61 -20.65 -1.94
CA VAL A 181 -1.30 -21.82 -2.80
C VAL A 181 -1.28 -23.09 -1.97
N TYR A 182 -0.57 -23.08 -0.84
CA TYR A 182 -0.42 -24.26 0.00
C TYR A 182 -1.77 -24.72 0.57
N GLU A 183 -2.55 -23.82 1.15
CA GLU A 183 -3.83 -24.14 1.79
C GLU A 183 -4.94 -24.51 0.79
N LYS A 184 -5.05 -23.78 -0.32
CA LYS A 184 -6.24 -23.84 -1.19
C LYS A 184 -6.02 -24.61 -2.47
N ILE A 185 -4.78 -24.76 -2.92
CA ILE A 185 -4.47 -25.42 -4.20
C ILE A 185 -3.86 -26.80 -3.93
N LEU A 186 -2.90 -26.91 -3.02
CA LEU A 186 -2.22 -28.17 -2.76
C LEU A 186 -2.96 -29.04 -1.73
N ASN A 187 -3.29 -28.50 -0.56
CA ASN A 187 -3.98 -29.28 0.48
C ASN A 187 -5.40 -29.71 0.07
N VAL A 188 -6.08 -28.95 -0.79
CA VAL A 188 -7.41 -29.35 -1.31
C VAL A 188 -7.28 -30.55 -2.26
N ASN A 189 -6.18 -30.69 -2.99
CA ASN A 189 -5.95 -31.87 -3.82
C ASN A 189 -5.65 -33.13 -2.99
N ASP A 190 -5.05 -33.01 -1.81
CA ASP A 190 -4.85 -34.13 -0.88
C ASP A 190 -6.14 -34.53 -0.13
N ALA A 191 -7.04 -33.59 0.15
CA ALA A 191 -8.32 -33.87 0.81
C ALA A 191 -9.31 -34.71 -0.05
N ASN A 192 -9.09 -34.79 -1.37
CA ASN A 192 -9.87 -35.68 -2.24
C ASN A 192 -9.55 -37.18 -2.06
N TYR A 193 -8.60 -37.53 -1.19
CA TYR A 193 -8.29 -38.92 -0.82
C TYR A 193 -8.79 -39.35 0.57
N SER A 194 -9.48 -38.49 1.33
CA SER A 194 -10.10 -38.89 2.60
C SER A 194 -11.59 -39.20 2.41
N GLU A 195 -11.91 -40.50 2.40
CA GLU A 195 -13.23 -41.11 2.18
C GLU A 195 -14.27 -40.84 3.29
N ASN A 196 -14.10 -39.83 4.15
CA ASN A 196 -15.06 -39.53 5.22
C ASN A 196 -15.38 -38.04 5.27
N GLY A 197 -16.54 -37.70 4.69
CA GLY A 197 -17.08 -36.34 4.57
C GLY A 197 -17.40 -35.68 5.90
N ILE A 198 -16.39 -35.08 6.52
CA ILE A 198 -16.56 -34.04 7.52
C ILE A 198 -16.04 -32.73 6.90
N PRO A 199 -16.86 -31.67 6.78
CA PRO A 199 -16.35 -30.39 6.32
C PRO A 199 -15.39 -29.85 7.38
N SER A 200 -14.08 -29.92 7.12
CA SER A 200 -13.09 -29.28 7.98
C SER A 200 -13.29 -27.77 7.92
N ALA A 201 -13.83 -27.23 9.00
CA ALA A 201 -13.75 -25.81 9.31
C ALA A 201 -12.33 -25.31 9.03
N ALA A 202 -12.22 -24.16 8.38
CA ALA A 202 -10.99 -23.51 7.95
C ALA A 202 -9.82 -23.76 8.93
N GLN A 203 -8.99 -24.76 8.64
CA GLN A 203 -7.79 -25.03 9.43
C GLN A 203 -6.79 -23.92 9.09
N MET A 204 -6.66 -22.97 10.00
CA MET A 204 -5.53 -22.03 9.96
C MET A 204 -4.23 -22.84 9.98
N LEU A 205 -3.28 -22.49 9.12
CA LEU A 205 -1.95 -23.10 9.11
C LEU A 205 -1.33 -23.10 10.52
N PRO A 206 -0.67 -24.19 10.95
CA PRO A 206 0.14 -24.18 12.15
C PRO A 206 1.15 -23.02 12.09
N PRO A 207 1.40 -22.30 13.20
CA PRO A 207 2.31 -21.14 13.20
C PRO A 207 3.70 -21.44 12.65
N SER A 208 4.21 -22.66 12.86
CA SER A 208 5.48 -23.14 12.33
C SER A 208 5.53 -23.24 10.80
N LEU A 209 4.37 -23.53 10.17
CA LEU A 209 4.26 -23.68 8.72
C LEU A 209 4.05 -22.34 8.02
N GLN A 210 3.45 -21.36 8.71
CA GLN A 210 3.40 -19.97 8.25
C GLN A 210 4.78 -19.31 8.26
N ALA A 211 5.59 -19.62 9.28
CA ALA A 211 6.95 -19.07 9.41
C ALA A 211 7.91 -19.54 8.31
N ASN A 212 7.71 -20.75 7.79
CA ASN A 212 8.62 -21.40 6.83
C ASN A 212 7.93 -21.71 5.49
N ILE A 213 6.92 -20.96 5.10
CA ILE A 213 6.15 -21.22 3.87
C ILE A 213 7.03 -21.17 2.61
N GLU A 214 8.07 -20.34 2.64
CA GLU A 214 9.10 -20.20 1.60
C GLU A 214 9.98 -21.45 1.42
N GLU A 215 10.02 -22.35 2.40
CA GLU A 215 10.68 -23.66 2.32
C GLU A 215 9.79 -24.72 1.65
N ARG A 216 8.49 -24.41 1.47
CA ARG A 216 7.49 -25.32 0.87
C ARG A 216 7.05 -24.88 -0.51
N ILE A 217 6.95 -23.57 -0.76
CA ILE A 217 6.41 -22.99 -1.98
C ILE A 217 7.33 -21.90 -2.50
N GLU A 218 7.59 -21.96 -3.80
CA GLU A 218 8.21 -20.87 -4.53
C GLU A 218 7.19 -20.22 -5.45
N LEU A 219 7.28 -18.89 -5.57
CA LEU A 219 6.55 -18.12 -6.57
C LEU A 219 7.52 -17.51 -7.57
N TYR A 220 7.08 -17.45 -8.81
CA TYR A 220 7.82 -16.91 -9.94
C TYR A 220 6.97 -15.91 -10.72
N CYS A 221 7.62 -14.90 -11.28
CA CYS A 221 7.05 -14.02 -12.30
C CYS A 221 8.12 -13.81 -13.37
N GLN A 222 7.79 -14.03 -14.65
CA GLN A 222 8.77 -13.97 -15.77
C GLN A 222 10.05 -14.78 -15.50
N ASP A 223 9.90 -16.03 -15.07
CA ASP A 223 11.00 -16.94 -14.72
C ASP A 223 11.91 -16.47 -13.58
N GLN A 224 11.61 -15.32 -12.95
CA GLN A 224 12.31 -14.82 -11.78
C GLN A 224 11.63 -15.30 -10.50
N LYS A 225 12.38 -15.97 -9.61
CA LYS A 225 11.93 -16.30 -8.26
C LYS A 225 11.64 -15.02 -7.47
N LEU A 226 10.48 -14.97 -6.84
CA LEU A 226 10.03 -13.83 -6.06
C LEU A 226 10.50 -13.93 -4.61
N ASP A 227 10.88 -12.79 -4.04
CA ASP A 227 11.14 -12.64 -2.61
C ASP A 227 9.79 -12.64 -1.85
N PRO A 228 9.60 -13.48 -0.82
CA PRO A 228 8.38 -13.52 0.00
C PRO A 228 7.98 -12.18 0.61
N GLU A 229 8.95 -11.29 0.88
CA GLU A 229 8.73 -9.99 1.51
C GLU A 229 8.30 -8.90 0.51
N MET A 230 8.39 -9.14 -0.80
CA MET A 230 7.85 -8.23 -1.81
C MET A 230 6.32 -8.20 -1.76
N ASP A 231 5.74 -7.06 -2.16
CA ASP A 231 4.30 -6.93 -2.41
C ASP A 231 3.95 -7.02 -3.91
N LEU A 232 2.67 -7.27 -4.22
CA LEU A 232 2.24 -7.47 -5.61
C LEU A 232 2.51 -6.27 -6.51
N ARG A 233 2.39 -5.02 -6.03
CA ARG A 233 2.71 -3.82 -6.81
C ARG A 233 4.20 -3.73 -7.14
N THR A 234 5.09 -4.12 -6.22
CA THR A 234 6.54 -4.16 -6.45
C THR A 234 6.87 -5.20 -7.50
N VAL A 235 6.26 -6.39 -7.43
CA VAL A 235 6.40 -7.43 -8.46
C VAL A 235 5.92 -6.90 -9.81
N LYS A 236 4.75 -6.25 -9.86
CA LYS A 236 4.20 -5.71 -11.10
C LYS A 236 5.10 -4.64 -11.71
N HIS A 237 5.60 -3.71 -10.89
CA HIS A 237 6.41 -2.59 -11.35
C HIS A 237 7.81 -3.03 -11.82
N PHE A 238 8.50 -3.87 -11.05
CA PHE A 238 9.91 -4.21 -11.32
C PHE A 238 10.15 -5.51 -12.08
N ILE A 239 9.19 -6.45 -12.08
CA ILE A 239 9.38 -7.77 -12.69
C ILE A 239 8.42 -7.94 -13.86
N TRP A 240 7.11 -7.76 -13.66
CA TRP A 240 6.13 -7.95 -14.73
C TRP A 240 6.32 -6.98 -15.89
N LYS A 241 6.43 -5.67 -15.67
CA LYS A 241 6.75 -4.66 -16.73
C LYS A 241 5.92 -4.72 -18.03
N GLN A 242 4.86 -5.52 -18.09
CA GLN A 242 3.99 -5.72 -19.24
C GLN A 242 2.61 -5.12 -18.94
N GLY A 243 1.87 -4.79 -19.99
CA GLY A 243 0.45 -4.42 -19.85
C GLY A 243 -0.38 -5.60 -19.37
N GLY A 244 -1.50 -5.31 -18.71
CA GLY A 244 -2.48 -6.31 -18.26
C GLY A 244 -2.27 -6.82 -16.83
N ASP A 245 -2.96 -7.93 -16.53
CA ASP A 245 -3.00 -8.54 -15.20
C ASP A 245 -1.68 -9.28 -14.92
N LEU A 246 -1.19 -9.14 -13.68
CA LEU A 246 0.01 -9.83 -13.21
C LEU A 246 -0.17 -11.35 -13.31
N ILE A 247 0.84 -12.09 -13.76
CA ILE A 247 0.82 -13.55 -13.79
C ILE A 247 1.90 -14.09 -12.84
N LEU A 248 1.48 -14.94 -11.91
CA LEU A 248 2.33 -15.61 -10.94
C LEU A 248 2.30 -17.12 -11.17
N TYR A 249 3.47 -17.74 -11.05
CA TYR A 249 3.66 -19.18 -11.18
C TYR A 249 4.09 -19.78 -9.85
N TYR A 250 3.39 -20.80 -9.36
CA TYR A 250 3.76 -21.49 -8.13
C TYR A 250 4.46 -22.83 -8.40
N ARG A 251 5.43 -23.16 -7.55
CA ARG A 251 6.17 -24.42 -7.59
C ARG A 251 6.34 -24.97 -6.16
N PRO A 252 5.78 -26.15 -5.83
CA PRO A 252 6.09 -26.84 -4.59
C PRO A 252 7.57 -27.25 -4.57
N ILE A 253 8.22 -27.05 -3.42
CA ILE A 253 9.56 -27.57 -3.14
C ILE A 253 9.41 -29.03 -2.68
N ARG A 254 10.20 -29.93 -3.26
CA ARG A 254 10.25 -31.35 -2.90
C ARG A 254 11.46 -31.64 -2.03
#